data_AF-A0A5R9H2P3-F1
#
_entry.id   AF-A0A5R9H2P3-F1
#
_cell.length_a   1.000
_cell.length_b   1.000
_cell.length_c   1.000
_cell.angle_alpha   90.00
_cell.angle_beta   90.00
_cell.angle_gamma   90.00
#
_symmetry.space_group_name_H-M   'P 1'
#
loop_
_entity.id
_entity.type
_entity.pdbx_description
1 polymer ?
#
loop_
_entity_poly.entity_id
_entity_poly.type
_entity_poly.pdbx_seq_one_letter_code
_entity_poly.pdbx_strand_id
1 'polypeptide(L)'
;MARLILLLSALLTYALPAQAQLFVSVEEREAKITAELQGNEGYHAVLARKLASIATTEKGQHDLRAAKTFINMAEDEAAKAGGAK
;
A
#
# COMPACT_ATOMS: atom_id res chain seq x y z
N MET A 1 -39.23 0.99 -23.11
CA MET A 1 -38.68 -0.20 -22.43
C MET A 1 -37.25 -0.52 -22.89
N ALA A 2 -36.97 -0.74 -24.18
CA ALA A 2 -35.63 -1.14 -24.67
C ALA A 2 -34.49 -0.10 -24.47
N ARG A 3 -34.80 1.21 -24.42
CA ARG A 3 -33.80 2.27 -24.21
C ARG A 3 -33.26 2.35 -22.77
N LEU A 4 -34.03 1.95 -21.77
CA LEU A 4 -33.58 1.97 -20.37
C LEU A 4 -32.55 0.86 -20.09
N ILE A 5 -32.76 -0.31 -20.71
CA ILE A 5 -31.89 -1.49 -20.55
C ILE A 5 -30.49 -1.22 -21.14
N LEU A 6 -30.42 -0.51 -22.27
CA LEU A 6 -29.16 -0.11 -22.91
C LEU A 6 -28.37 0.95 -22.11
N LEU A 7 -29.04 1.76 -21.29
CA LEU A 7 -28.37 2.76 -20.44
C LEU A 7 -27.84 2.15 -19.13
N LEU A 8 -28.51 1.12 -18.60
CA LEU A 8 -28.09 0.41 -17.39
C LEU A 8 -26.82 -0.44 -17.61
N SER A 9 -26.61 -1.01 -18.80
CA SER A 9 -25.41 -1.79 -19.11
C SER A 9 -24.15 -0.94 -19.30
N ALA A 10 -24.28 0.36 -19.62
CA ALA A 10 -23.15 1.28 -19.75
C ALA A 10 -22.61 1.77 -18.39
N LEU A 11 -23.40 1.71 -17.32
CA LEU A 11 -22.97 2.16 -15.99
C LEU A 11 -22.06 1.13 -15.28
N LEU A 12 -22.19 -0.15 -15.64
CA LEU A 12 -21.46 -1.26 -15.00
C LEU A 12 -20.02 -1.42 -15.50
N THR A 13 -19.65 -0.81 -16.64
CA THR A 13 -18.30 -0.93 -17.21
C THR A 13 -17.29 0.07 -16.63
N TYR A 14 -17.74 1.08 -15.87
CA TYR A 14 -16.86 2.05 -15.21
C TYR A 14 -16.58 1.73 -13.73
N ALA A 15 -17.16 0.67 -13.19
CA ALA A 15 -16.82 0.14 -11.86
C ALA A 15 -15.68 -0.89 -11.98
N LEU A 16 -14.54 -0.48 -12.54
CA LEU A 16 -13.31 -1.26 -12.38
C LEU A 16 -12.94 -1.31 -10.89
N PRO A 17 -12.38 -2.43 -10.44
CA PRO A 17 -12.53 -2.85 -9.08
C PRO A 17 -11.61 -2.07 -8.14
N ALA A 18 -12.16 -1.52 -7.07
CA ALA A 18 -11.42 -1.10 -5.89
C ALA A 18 -10.84 -2.32 -5.09
N GLN A 19 -10.46 -3.41 -5.78
CA GLN A 19 -10.00 -4.67 -5.17
C GLN A 19 -8.47 -4.84 -5.22
N ALA A 20 -7.73 -3.80 -5.65
CA ALA A 20 -6.27 -3.84 -5.73
C ALA A 20 -5.57 -3.95 -4.36
N GLN A 21 -6.25 -3.69 -3.24
CA GLN A 21 -5.64 -3.68 -1.91
C GLN A 21 -5.51 -5.07 -1.24
N LEU A 22 -6.13 -6.13 -1.78
CA LEU A 22 -6.16 -7.44 -1.10
C LEU A 22 -4.89 -8.27 -1.29
N PHE A 23 -4.06 -7.97 -2.30
CA PHE A 23 -2.89 -8.80 -2.67
C PHE A 23 -1.57 -8.04 -2.74
N VAL A 24 -1.50 -6.82 -2.21
CA VAL A 24 -0.25 -6.04 -2.24
C VAL A 24 0.79 -6.72 -1.36
N SER A 25 1.91 -7.08 -1.97
CA SER A 25 3.03 -7.75 -1.29
C SER A 25 3.78 -6.79 -0.36
N VAL A 26 4.56 -7.33 0.58
CA VAL A 26 5.37 -6.51 1.50
C VAL A 26 6.40 -5.69 0.71
N GLU A 27 6.96 -6.26 -0.35
CA GLU A 27 7.96 -5.63 -1.23
C GLU A 27 7.35 -4.47 -2.03
N GLU A 28 6.15 -4.64 -2.57
CA GLU A 28 5.44 -3.55 -3.24
C GLU A 28 5.11 -2.41 -2.27
N ARG A 29 4.74 -2.74 -1.02
CA ARG A 29 4.49 -1.74 0.02
C ARG A 29 5.78 -1.03 0.45
N GLU A 30 6.89 -1.74 0.58
CA GLU A 30 8.21 -1.15 0.84
C GLU A 30 8.62 -0.20 -0.29
N ALA A 31 8.47 -0.63 -1.54
CA ALA A 31 8.79 0.18 -2.71
C ALA A 31 7.92 1.45 -2.76
N LYS A 32 6.63 1.33 -2.46
CA LYS A 32 5.71 2.47 -2.32
C LYS A 32 6.19 3.45 -1.25
N ILE A 33 6.44 2.97 -0.03
CA ILE A 33 6.92 3.81 1.09
C ILE A 33 8.23 4.51 0.75
N THR A 34 9.16 3.79 0.13
CA THR A 34 10.47 4.34 -0.26
C THR A 34 10.35 5.42 -1.32
N ALA A 35 9.47 5.22 -2.31
CA ALA A 35 9.19 6.19 -3.35
C ALA A 35 8.47 7.44 -2.81
N GLU A 36 7.45 7.26 -1.96
CA GLU A 36 6.69 8.37 -1.37
C GLU A 36 7.53 9.26 -0.46
N LEU A 37 8.51 8.68 0.22
CA LEU A 37 9.37 9.37 1.17
C LEU A 37 10.73 9.74 0.58
N GLN A 38 10.90 9.61 -0.73
CA GLN A 38 12.16 9.93 -1.38
C GLN A 38 12.55 11.40 -1.16
N GLY A 39 13.76 11.62 -0.65
CA GLY A 39 14.25 12.96 -0.31
C GLY A 39 13.72 13.53 1.02
N ASN A 40 12.86 12.80 1.75
CA ASN A 40 12.41 13.17 3.08
C ASN A 40 13.31 12.56 4.16
N GLU A 41 14.16 13.38 4.76
CA GLU A 41 15.10 12.98 5.81
C GLU A 41 14.56 13.23 7.24
N GLY A 42 13.26 13.51 7.37
CA GLY A 42 12.60 13.64 8.67
C GLY A 42 12.61 12.32 9.44
N TYR A 43 12.56 12.40 10.78
CA TYR A 43 12.60 11.24 11.66
C TYR A 43 11.59 10.14 11.26
N HIS A 44 10.33 10.52 11.05
CA HIS A 44 9.26 9.61 10.65
C HIS A 44 9.51 8.97 9.28
N ALA A 45 10.08 9.72 8.33
CA ALA A 45 10.37 9.20 6.99
C ALA A 45 11.53 8.19 7.01
N VAL A 46 12.57 8.46 7.79
CA VAL A 46 13.68 7.53 8.00
C VAL A 46 13.21 6.28 8.74
N LEU A 47 12.38 6.44 9.77
CA LEU A 47 11.83 5.33 10.53
C LEU A 47 10.93 4.43 9.68
N ALA A 48 10.05 5.02 8.87
CA ALA A 48 9.19 4.30 7.93
C ALA A 48 10.01 3.44 6.97
N ARG A 49 11.05 4.00 6.34
CA ARG A 49 11.95 3.26 5.43
C ARG A 49 12.65 2.09 6.14
N LYS A 50 13.10 2.29 7.39
CA LYS A 50 13.72 1.21 8.18
C LYS A 50 12.75 0.10 8.54
N LEU A 51 11.53 0.44 8.98
CA LEU A 51 10.49 -0.53 9.31
C LEU A 51 10.07 -1.34 8.08
N ALA A 52 9.95 -0.70 6.93
CA ALA A 52 9.63 -1.38 5.67
C ALA A 52 10.74 -2.38 5.27
N SER A 53 12.01 -1.99 5.41
CA SER A 53 13.15 -2.88 5.14
C SER A 53 13.21 -4.09 6.10
N ILE A 54 12.89 -3.89 7.39
CA ILE A 54 12.75 -4.98 8.35
C ILE A 54 11.62 -5.92 7.92
N ALA A 55 10.46 -5.38 7.52
CA ALA A 55 9.35 -6.20 7.06
C ALA A 55 9.71 -7.14 5.91
N THR A 56 10.47 -6.65 4.92
CA THR A 56 10.98 -7.45 3.81
C THR A 56 11.95 -8.53 4.27
N THR A 57 12.81 -8.21 5.24
CA THR A 57 13.74 -9.17 5.86
C THR A 57 12.98 -10.28 6.60
N GLU A 58 11.95 -9.95 7.39
CA GLU A 58 11.13 -10.93 8.11
C GLU A 58 10.32 -11.80 7.15
N LYS A 59 9.80 -11.23 6.05
CA LYS A 59 9.13 -12.02 5.01
C LYS A 59 10.08 -13.04 4.38
N GLY A 60 11.34 -12.65 4.11
CA GLY A 60 12.38 -13.53 3.61
C GLY A 60 12.71 -14.69 4.57
N GLN A 61 12.52 -14.48 5.87
CA GLN A 61 12.67 -15.50 6.92
C GLN A 61 11.39 -16.34 7.14
N HIS A 62 10.37 -16.17 6.31
CA HIS A 62 9.04 -16.78 6.45
C HIS A 62 8.27 -16.40 7.73
N ASP A 63 8.70 -15.37 8.48
CA ASP A 63 7.89 -14.78 9.55
C ASP A 63 6.90 -13.76 8.97
N LEU A 64 5.83 -14.30 8.37
CA LEU A 64 4.80 -13.50 7.73
C LEU A 64 4.02 -12.61 8.71
N ARG A 65 4.02 -12.96 10.01
CA ARG A 65 3.31 -12.19 11.02
C ARG A 65 4.13 -10.96 11.40
N ALA A 66 5.41 -11.14 11.70
CA ALA A 66 6.32 -10.03 11.95
C ALA A 66 6.41 -9.10 10.74
N ALA A 67 6.55 -9.67 9.53
CA ALA A 67 6.57 -8.90 8.29
C ALA A 67 5.34 -7.99 8.16
N LYS A 68 4.12 -8.53 8.37
CA LYS A 68 2.87 -7.76 8.33
C LYS A 68 2.82 -6.67 9.41
N THR A 69 3.31 -6.95 10.62
CA THR A 69 3.34 -5.96 11.69
C THR A 69 4.27 -4.80 11.34
N PHE A 70 5.49 -5.09 10.89
CA PHE A 70 6.47 -4.04 10.57
C PHE A 70 6.05 -3.18 9.38
N ILE A 71 5.48 -3.78 8.34
CA ILE A 71 5.04 -2.99 7.17
C ILE A 71 3.84 -2.09 7.52
N ASN A 72 2.94 -2.53 8.41
CA ASN A 72 1.85 -1.68 8.90
C ASN A 72 2.40 -0.50 9.73
N MET A 73 3.38 -0.77 10.60
CA MET A 73 4.05 0.30 11.35
C MET A 73 4.78 1.28 10.42
N ALA A 74 5.39 0.78 9.34
CA ALA A 74 6.06 1.59 8.35
C ALA A 74 5.09 2.55 7.65
N GLU A 75 3.89 2.08 7.29
CA GLU A 75 2.84 2.92 6.70
C GLU A 75 2.31 3.98 7.66
N ASP A 76 2.15 3.64 8.95
CA ASP A 76 1.75 4.62 9.96
C ASP A 76 2.78 5.74 10.11
N GLU A 77 4.07 5.40 10.10
CA GLU A 77 5.15 6.38 10.14
C GLU A 77 5.27 7.18 8.84
N ALA A 78 5.05 6.53 7.68
CA ALA A 78 5.01 7.21 6.39
C ALA A 78 3.88 8.25 6.34
N ALA A 79 2.69 7.91 6.85
CA ALA A 79 1.56 8.83 6.96
C ALA A 79 1.88 10.04 7.87
N LYS A 80 2.60 9.83 8.98
CA LYS A 80 3.08 10.93 9.85
C LYS A 80 4.10 11.82 9.16
N ALA A 81 4.90 11.26 8.26
CA ALA A 81 5.88 11.99 7.46
C ALA A 81 5.29 12.75 6.26
N GLY A 82 3.97 12.65 6.03
CA GLY A 82 3.27 13.28 4.91
C GLY A 82 3.09 12.39 3.67
N GLY A 83 3.36 11.08 3.78
CA GLY A 83 3.04 10.09 2.75
C GLY A 83 1.53 9.89 2.58
N ALA A 84 1.10 9.51 1.39
CA ALA A 84 -0.30 9.27 1.08
C ALA A 84 -0.74 7.89 1.61
N LYS A 85 -1.86 7.84 2.34
CA LYS A 85 -2.47 6.56 2.76
C LYS A 85 -2.99 5.78 1.55
#